data_AF-A0A0K1E1A0-F1
#
_entry.id   AF-A0A0K1E1A0-F1
#
_cell.length_a   1.000
_cell.length_b   1.000
_cell.length_c   1.000
_cell.angle_alpha   90.00
_cell.angle_beta   90.00
_cell.angle_gamma   90.00
#
_symmetry.space_group_name_H-M   'P 1'
#
loop_
_entity.id
_entity.type
_entity.pdbx_description
1 polymer ?
#
loop_
_entity_poly.entity_id
_entity_poly.type
_entity_poly.pdbx_seq_one_letter_code
_entity_poly.pdbx_strand_id
1 'polypeptide(L)' 'MDLRVVAKLVTARIGEEPADLDKLLESIGVELTWLDKIKLVQHLEGVEAVYHAVSGKILLRRVNAAGVST' A
#
# COMPACT_ATOMS: atom_id res chain seq x y z
N MET A 1 10.39 -3.61 13.78
CA MET A 1 9.87 -2.36 13.20
C MET A 1 8.36 -2.31 13.41
N ASP A 2 7.79 -1.17 13.80
CA ASP A 2 6.34 -1.05 14.00
C ASP A 2 5.64 -0.84 12.65
N LEU A 3 4.87 -1.84 12.20
CA LEU A 3 4.14 -1.81 10.93
C LEU A 3 3.10 -0.68 10.88
N ARG A 4 2.59 -0.20 12.02
CA ARG A 4 1.65 0.93 12.05
C ARG A 4 2.32 2.24 11.62
N VAL A 5 3.60 2.41 11.96
CA VAL A 5 4.38 3.58 11.52
C VAL A 5 4.62 3.50 10.01
N VAL A 6 5.00 2.31 9.51
CA VAL A 6 5.21 2.08 8.08
C VAL A 6 3.91 2.32 7.29
N ALA A 7 2.77 1.84 7.80
CA ALA A 7 1.46 2.04 7.19
C ALA A 7 1.13 3.52 6.98
N LYS A 8 1.39 4.37 7.99
CA LYS A 8 1.19 5.82 7.89
C LYS A 8 2.10 6.46 6.84
N LEU A 9 3.38 6.07 6.81
CA LEU A 9 4.35 6.59 5.84
C LEU A 9 4.00 6.19 4.39
N VAL A 10 3.57 4.94 4.20
CA VAL A 10 3.11 4.43 2.90
C VAL A 10 1.84 5.15 2.47
N THR A 11 0.84 5.25 3.34
CA THR A 11 -0.45 5.91 3.04
C THR A 11 -0.29 7.37 2.65
N ALA A 12 0.63 8.09 3.29
CA ALA A 12 0.93 9.49 2.98
C ALA A 12 1.56 9.69 1.59
N ARG A 13 2.11 8.64 0.99
CA ARG A 13 2.78 8.67 -0.32
C ARG A 13 1.94 8.10 -1.46
N ILE A 14 0.77 7.53 -1.16
CA ILE A 14 -0.18 7.09 -2.18
C ILE A 14 -0.91 8.32 -2.71
N GLY A 15 -0.63 8.65 -3.97
CA GLY A 15 -1.30 9.72 -4.71
C GLY A 15 -2.63 9.27 -5.33
N GLU A 16 -3.02 9.91 -6.43
CA GLU A 16 -4.23 9.56 -7.18
C GLU A 16 -4.03 8.29 -8.04
N GLU A 17 -2.83 8.11 -8.58
CA GLU A 17 -2.46 6.94 -9.40
C GLU A 17 -2.08 5.73 -8.53
N PRO A 18 -2.36 4.50 -9.00
CA PRO A 18 -1.89 3.29 -8.34
C PRO A 18 -0.37 3.25 -8.18
N ALA A 19 0.10 2.96 -6.98
CA ALA A 19 1.52 2.93 -6.63
C ALA A 19 2.00 1.51 -6.32
N ASP A 20 3.22 1.19 -6.72
CA ASP A 20 3.89 -0.08 -6.41
C ASP A 20 4.38 -0.06 -4.95
N LEU A 21 3.90 -0.99 -4.11
CA LEU A 21 4.27 -1.07 -2.69
C LEU A 21 5.79 -1.21 -2.51
N ASP A 22 6.46 -1.98 -3.37
CA ASP A 22 7.90 -2.22 -3.22
C ASP A 22 8.70 -0.94 -3.46
N LYS A 23 8.31 -0.16 -4.46
CA LYS A 23 8.92 1.16 -4.72
C LYS A 23 8.67 2.14 -3.57
N LEU A 24 7.47 2.10 -2.98
CA LEU A 24 7.15 2.96 -1.85
C LEU A 24 8.01 2.62 -0.64
N LEU A 25 8.15 1.33 -0.32
CA LEU A 25 9.00 0.84 0.77
C LEU A 25 10.48 1.17 0.54
N GLU A 26 10.98 0.96 -0.68
CA GLU A 26 12.34 1.33 -1.08
C GLU A 26 12.60 2.83 -0.90
N SER A 27 11.63 3.69 -1.28
CA SER A 27 11.77 5.16 -1.15
C SER A 27 11.88 5.66 0.29
N ILE A 28 11.50 4.83 1.27
CA ILE A 28 11.61 5.12 2.71
C ILE A 28 12.70 4.27 3.39
N GLY A 29 13.52 3.54 2.62
CA GLY A 29 14.61 2.72 3.13
C GLY A 29 14.13 1.50 3.93
N VAL A 30 12.93 1.02 3.65
CA VAL A 30 12.32 -0.12 4.34
C VAL A 30 12.33 -1.34 3.42
N GLU A 31 12.86 -2.44 3.92
CA GLU A 31 12.73 -3.75 3.28
C GLU A 31 11.83 -4.64 4.15
N LEU A 32 10.88 -5.32 3.52
CA LEU A 32 9.93 -6.22 4.19
C LEU A 32 9.89 -7.57 3.49
N THR A 33 9.71 -8.62 4.28
CA THR A 33 9.38 -9.94 3.74
C THR A 33 8.00 -9.91 3.07
N TRP A 34 7.72 -10.89 2.20
CA TRP A 34 6.39 -11.02 1.60
C TRP A 34 5.27 -11.04 2.65
N LEU A 35 5.44 -11.83 3.73
CA LEU A 35 4.44 -11.94 4.79
C LEU A 35 4.22 -10.61 5.51
N ASP A 36 5.28 -9.83 5.73
CA ASP A 36 5.17 -8.52 6.37
C ASP A 36 4.52 -7.48 5.45
N LYS A 37 4.72 -7.57 4.12
CA LYS A 37 3.97 -6.76 3.16
C LYS A 37 2.47 -7.05 3.23
N ILE A 38 2.07 -8.32 3.36
CA ILE A 38 0.66 -8.69 3.54
C ILE A 38 0.09 -8.13 4.86
N LYS A 39 0.84 -8.24 5.96
CA LYS A 39 0.42 -7.65 7.25
C LYS A 39 0.35 -6.12 7.18
N LEU A 40 1.30 -5.48 6.50
CA LEU A 40 1.29 -4.04 6.28
C LEU A 40 0.02 -3.60 5.55
N VAL A 41 -0.35 -4.29 4.47
CA VAL A 41 -1.57 -4.01 3.70
C VAL A 41 -2.83 -4.06 4.56
N GLN A 42 -2.91 -4.99 5.53
CA GLN A 42 -4.03 -5.07 6.47
C GLN A 42 -4.14 -3.86 7.41
N HIS A 43 -3.09 -3.04 7.52
CA HIS A 43 -3.07 -1.81 8.31
C HIS A 43 -3.27 -0.53 7.48
N LEU A 44 -3.43 -0.63 6.15
CA LEU A 44 -3.66 0.51 5.27
C LEU A 44 -5.15 0.84 5.20
N GLU A 45 -5.61 1.76 6.04
CA GLU A 45 -6.99 2.24 6.02
C GLU A 45 -7.25 3.15 4.82
N GLY A 46 -8.40 2.98 4.14
CA GLY A 46 -8.77 3.78 2.97
C GLY A 46 -7.92 3.53 1.73
N VAL A 47 -7.18 2.43 1.70
CA VAL A 47 -6.33 2.00 0.59
C VAL A 47 -6.76 0.63 0.14
N GLU A 48 -6.96 0.47 -1.16
CA GLU A 48 -7.12 -0.81 -1.81
C GLU A 48 -5.75 -1.34 -2.23
N ALA A 49 -5.52 -2.62 -1.99
CA ALA A 49 -4.31 -3.31 -2.41
C ALA A 49 -4.68 -4.47 -3.35
N VAL A 50 -4.08 -4.48 -4.53
CA VAL A 50 -4.30 -5.50 -5.55
C VAL A 50 -3.00 -6.21 -5.85
N TYR A 51 -3.03 -7.53 -5.87
CA TYR A 51 -1.90 -8.33 -6.34
C TYR A 51 -1.91 -8.43 -7.87
N HIS A 52 -0.87 -7.92 -8.51
CA HIS A 52 -0.67 -8.05 -9.95
C HIS A 52 0.15 -9.31 -10.24
N ALA A 53 -0.54 -10.40 -10.57
CA ALA A 53 0.05 -11.74 -10.69
C ALA A 53 1.16 -11.85 -11.76
N VAL A 54 1.06 -11.07 -12.85
CA VAL A 54 2.06 -11.12 -13.93
C VAL A 54 3.40 -10.53 -13.49
N SER A 55 3.38 -9.45 -12.70
CA SER A 55 4.62 -8.83 -12.22
C SER A 55 5.03 -9.28 -10.83
N GLY A 56 4.17 -10.02 -10.11
CA GLY A 56 4.39 -10.40 -8.72
C GLY A 56 4.35 -9.24 -7.73
N LYS A 57 3.70 -8.12 -8.07
CA LYS A 57 3.72 -6.88 -7.28
C LYS A 57 2.42 -6.60 -6.57
N ILE A 58 2.48 -5.85 -5.48
CA ILE A 58 1.31 -5.30 -4.81
C ILE A 58 1.16 -3.84 -5.27
N LEU A 59 0.02 -3.55 -5.89
CA LEU A 59 -0.36 -2.20 -6.29
C LEU A 59 -1.33 -1.63 -5.26
N LEU A 60 -1.09 -0.39 -4.84
CA LEU A 60 -1.86 0.32 -3.84
C LEU A 60 -2.58 1.50 -4.48
N ARG A 61 -3.86 1.67 -4.15
CA ARG A 61 -4.68 2.78 -4.65
C ARG A 61 -5.53 3.34 -3.52
N ARG A 62 -5.68 4.66 -3.43
CA ARG A 62 -6.60 5.26 -2.47
C ARG A 62 -8.05 4.98 -2.87
N VAL A 63 -8.87 4.54 -1.92
CA VAL A 63 -10.31 4.41 -2.13
C VAL A 63 -10.92 5.78 -1.91
N ASN A 64 -11.23 6.50 -2.99
CA ASN A 64 -12.00 7.74 -2.89
C ASN A 64 -13.42 7.41 -2.39
N ALA A 65 -13.84 8.03 -1.28
CA ALA A 65 -15.21 7.91 -0.76
C ALA A 65 -16.30 8.50 -1.70
N ALA A 66 -15.93 8.99 -2.90
CA ALA A 66 -16.81 9.57 -3.91
C ALA A 66 -17.36 8.54 -4.91
N GLY A 67 -17.54 7.28 -4.49
CA GLY A 67 -18.09 6.20 -5.30
C GLY A 67 -19.34 5.54 -4.72
N VAL A 68 -19.86 6.01 -3.58
CA VAL A 68 -21.20 5.63 -3.10
C VAL A 68 -22.18 6.60 -3.73
N SER A 69 -22.57 6.32 -4.97
CA SER A 69 -23.78 6.91 -5.54
C SER A 69 -24.97 6.31 -4.79
N THR A 70 -25.64 7.14 -4.00
CA THR A 70 -27.05 6.98 -3.62
C THR A 70 -27.93 6.83 -4.84
#